data_AF-A0A957D4M1-F1
#
_entry.id   AF-A0A957D4M1-F1
#
_cell.length_a   1.000
_cell.length_b   1.000
_cell.length_c   1.000
_cell.angle_alpha   90.00
_cell.angle_beta   90.00
_cell.angle_gamma   90.00
#
_symmetry.space_group_name_H-M   'P 1'
#
loop_
_entity.id
_entity.type
_entity.pdbx_description
1 polymer ?
#
loop_
_entity_poly.entity_id
_entity_poly.type
_entity_poly.pdbx_seq_one_letter_code
_entity_poly.pdbx_strand_id
1 'polypeptide(L)'
;MKLVVSLTVLMTIKSWTIYFSGRLNHTAFVNYMIGGNEQVMESYSKNLRGRQLLLLFISLTVALLLGLALVQALVAAPVQAAVSQSDDLLDLPGQVITQTDGATFDTVLEDYLAGHIITQEELDTLLAEGADVVVIGKAPTDFDGSEKQVAQAMAQPGTTLDYTIVLSNSGGIGQSVTVTDTLPAELTLTGGLDISGDVVTISSTVALTEVVWTGTVGANGLATIDFSAVLTDSVTVGDTITNVAQIDNGSTILEVTAETLIVAESPTQTVYLPIIYAPLPELTLQASRPDSTNFWTVSWNDLGVDISYQLQESQDQTFQSGVTTYDLSQTSLDVNHPVNTQNVYYYRVRAVKGSLLGAWSDVVQVVGNYRDDFTSNTTGWEIRRTTYIEKVQTFYEISGDDDWLILRVEDSWDWGIASALAMAPEPPYVIEYRVKPANLGNLVSFGVVFGGDWTGEPCPDKSSVAGWYEHDICFNQFYNTNTIWFSGLKLLFERIDQLVWCPSCGTSPMKRLGDVPSVATDLSNVNADGWNTYRIEVKDSGIKFYANGSLQYTYDDTRYIDRPYFGVFASTDEYSNSTARFEYISVTALDN
;
A
#
# COMPACT_ATOMS: atom_id res chain seq x y z
N MET A 1 -42.41 10.75 -27.68
CA MET A 1 -43.33 11.89 -27.43
C MET A 1 -42.67 13.28 -27.50
N LYS A 2 -41.33 13.40 -27.41
CA LYS A 2 -40.60 14.69 -27.57
C LYS A 2 -40.49 15.21 -29.03
N LEU A 3 -40.58 14.34 -30.04
CA LEU A 3 -40.46 14.77 -31.46
C LEU A 3 -41.71 15.46 -32.03
N VAL A 4 -42.90 15.17 -31.50
CA VAL A 4 -44.18 15.74 -32.00
C VAL A 4 -44.43 17.15 -31.46
N VAL A 5 -43.90 17.47 -30.28
CA VAL A 5 -44.02 18.80 -29.65
C VAL A 5 -43.12 19.83 -30.34
N SER A 6 -41.92 19.43 -30.78
CA SER A 6 -40.96 20.35 -31.40
C SER A 6 -41.41 20.84 -32.79
N LEU A 7 -42.09 19.99 -33.57
CA LEU A 7 -42.63 20.37 -34.89
C LEU A 7 -43.80 21.36 -34.80
N THR A 8 -44.58 21.31 -33.71
CA THR A 8 -45.77 22.15 -33.52
C THR A 8 -45.38 23.56 -33.07
N VAL A 9 -44.33 23.69 -32.26
CA VAL A 9 -43.76 24.98 -31.84
C VAL A 9 -43.05 25.70 -33.00
N LEU A 10 -42.31 24.99 -33.85
CA LEU A 10 -41.65 25.60 -35.02
C LEU A 10 -42.64 26.10 -36.09
N MET A 11 -43.76 25.41 -36.32
CA MET A 11 -44.80 25.86 -37.24
C MET A 11 -45.56 27.11 -36.73
N THR A 12 -45.66 27.27 -35.41
CA THR A 12 -46.32 28.42 -34.79
C THR A 12 -45.44 29.68 -34.85
N ILE A 13 -44.11 29.52 -34.73
CA ILE A 13 -43.13 30.62 -34.82
C ILE A 13 -42.96 31.10 -36.28
N LYS A 14 -42.90 30.19 -37.27
CA LYS A 14 -42.83 30.57 -38.70
C LYS A 14 -44.07 31.31 -39.19
N SER A 15 -45.23 31.03 -38.60
CA SER A 15 -46.49 31.72 -38.92
C SER A 15 -46.55 33.15 -38.36
N TRP A 16 -45.76 33.44 -37.32
CA TRP A 16 -45.66 34.76 -36.69
C TRP A 16 -44.75 35.73 -37.46
N THR A 17 -43.68 35.23 -38.10
CA THR A 17 -42.73 36.07 -38.85
C THR A 17 -43.34 36.64 -40.13
N ILE A 18 -44.35 35.97 -40.70
CA ILE A 18 -44.99 36.38 -41.96
C ILE A 18 -46.05 37.49 -41.73
N TYR A 19 -46.64 37.59 -40.54
CA TYR A 19 -47.74 38.53 -40.27
C TYR A 19 -47.31 39.94 -39.82
N PHE A 20 -46.05 40.13 -39.41
CA PHE A 20 -45.53 41.42 -38.92
C PHE A 20 -44.43 42.05 -39.82
N SER A 21 -44.29 41.60 -41.07
CA SER A 21 -43.36 42.21 -42.03
C SER A 21 -43.94 43.50 -42.62
N GLY A 22 -43.84 44.59 -41.86
CA GLY A 22 -44.25 45.92 -42.31
C GLY A 22 -43.72 47.03 -41.39
N ARG A 23 -42.43 47.35 -41.55
CA ARG A 23 -41.68 48.43 -40.86
C ARG A 23 -41.46 48.24 -39.35
N LEU A 24 -40.50 47.40 -38.99
CA LEU A 24 -39.70 47.59 -37.78
C LEU A 24 -38.22 47.36 -38.14
N ASN A 25 -37.40 48.38 -37.92
CA ASN A 25 -35.97 48.35 -38.22
C ASN A 25 -35.27 47.53 -37.12
N HIS A 26 -34.52 46.50 -37.49
CA HIS A 26 -33.95 45.46 -36.62
C HIS A 26 -33.02 46.01 -35.51
N THR A 27 -32.52 47.24 -35.67
CA THR A 27 -31.52 47.87 -34.79
C THR A 27 -32.10 48.35 -33.44
N ALA A 28 -33.41 48.59 -33.33
CA ALA A 28 -34.03 49.11 -32.10
C ALA A 28 -34.34 48.02 -31.06
N PHE A 29 -34.67 46.80 -31.49
CA PHE A 29 -34.98 45.68 -30.58
C PHE A 29 -33.72 45.13 -29.90
N VAL A 30 -32.59 45.13 -30.62
CA VAL A 30 -31.29 44.67 -30.08
C VAL A 30 -30.76 45.62 -29.00
N ASN A 31 -30.97 46.93 -29.12
CA ASN A 31 -30.51 47.90 -28.11
C ASN A 31 -31.32 47.86 -26.79
N TYR A 32 -32.57 47.38 -26.81
CA TYR A 32 -33.38 47.22 -25.59
C TYR A 32 -32.95 46.03 -24.73
N MET A 33 -32.53 44.93 -25.35
CA MET A 33 -32.07 43.72 -24.64
C MET A 33 -30.71 43.91 -23.94
N ILE A 34 -29.92 44.92 -24.31
CA ILE A 34 -28.53 45.10 -23.85
C ILE A 34 -28.36 46.27 -22.87
N GLY A 35 -29.27 47.25 -22.83
CA GLY A 35 -29.17 48.41 -21.93
C GLY A 35 -30.52 48.82 -21.36
N GLY A 36 -30.84 48.34 -20.16
CA GLY A 36 -32.09 48.62 -19.47
C GLY A 36 -32.30 50.12 -19.24
N ASN A 37 -33.06 50.76 -20.13
CA ASN A 37 -33.43 52.17 -20.01
C ASN A 37 -34.96 52.29 -20.12
N GLU A 38 -35.63 52.62 -19.00
CA GLU A 38 -37.10 52.62 -18.85
C GLU A 38 -37.84 53.65 -19.71
N GLN A 39 -37.15 54.61 -20.34
CA GLN A 39 -37.81 55.68 -21.11
C GLN A 39 -38.35 55.26 -22.49
N VAL A 40 -38.13 54.03 -22.96
CA VAL A 40 -38.61 53.58 -24.28
C VAL A 40 -40.10 53.19 -24.25
N MET A 41 -40.63 52.78 -23.10
CA MET A 41 -41.99 52.21 -22.98
C MET A 41 -43.13 53.25 -22.99
N GLU A 42 -42.87 54.53 -22.65
CA GLU A 42 -43.92 55.55 -22.61
C GLU A 42 -44.40 56.01 -24.00
N SER A 43 -43.62 55.75 -25.06
CA SER A 43 -43.98 56.17 -26.42
C SER A 43 -44.83 55.14 -27.21
N TYR A 44 -44.88 53.88 -26.77
CA TYR A 44 -45.54 52.80 -27.53
C TYR A 44 -46.97 52.44 -27.06
N SER A 45 -47.41 52.94 -25.90
CA SER A 45 -48.76 52.63 -25.37
C SER A 45 -49.90 53.41 -26.04
N LYS A 46 -49.60 54.39 -26.92
CA LYS A 46 -50.62 55.29 -27.49
C LYS A 46 -51.31 54.84 -28.78
N ASN A 47 -50.98 53.66 -29.35
CA ASN A 47 -51.49 53.29 -30.69
C ASN A 47 -51.94 51.84 -30.89
N LEU A 48 -52.30 51.10 -29.83
CA LEU A 48 -52.93 49.78 -29.98
C LEU A 48 -54.46 49.91 -29.89
N ARG A 49 -55.16 49.65 -31.00
CA ARG A 49 -56.64 49.63 -31.02
C ARG A 49 -57.15 48.38 -30.32
N GLY A 50 -58.31 48.48 -29.65
CA GLY A 50 -58.84 47.50 -28.68
C GLY A 50 -58.89 46.02 -29.08
N ARG A 51 -58.85 45.68 -30.38
CA ARG A 51 -58.71 44.28 -30.85
C ARG A 51 -57.31 43.69 -30.64
N GLN A 52 -56.25 44.50 -30.68
CA GLN A 52 -54.87 44.04 -30.46
C GLN A 52 -54.57 43.85 -28.97
N LEU A 53 -55.17 44.67 -28.10
CA LEU A 53 -55.12 44.49 -26.64
C LEU A 53 -55.89 43.23 -26.19
N LEU A 54 -57.05 42.94 -26.79
CA LEU A 54 -57.84 41.75 -26.48
C LEU A 54 -57.10 40.45 -26.86
N LEU A 55 -56.41 40.43 -28.01
CA LEU A 55 -55.61 39.29 -28.45
C LEU A 55 -54.36 39.10 -27.59
N LEU A 56 -53.72 40.19 -27.14
CA LEU A 56 -52.60 40.13 -26.20
C LEU A 56 -53.05 39.60 -24.83
N PHE A 57 -54.22 40.05 -24.35
CA PHE A 57 -54.81 39.57 -23.10
C PHE A 57 -55.17 38.08 -23.19
N ILE A 58 -55.89 37.64 -24.22
CA ILE A 58 -56.25 36.21 -24.39
C ILE A 58 -54.99 35.34 -24.48
N SER A 59 -53.93 35.82 -25.16
CA SER A 59 -52.66 35.10 -25.26
C SER A 59 -51.91 35.02 -23.93
N LEU A 60 -51.94 36.07 -23.11
CA LEU A 60 -51.39 36.03 -21.76
C LEU A 60 -52.20 35.12 -20.84
N THR A 61 -53.53 35.11 -20.92
CA THR A 61 -54.38 34.27 -20.07
C THR A 61 -54.22 32.79 -20.39
N VAL A 62 -54.07 32.42 -21.67
CA VAL A 62 -53.80 31.03 -22.09
C VAL A 62 -52.39 30.58 -21.68
N ALA A 63 -51.39 31.46 -21.76
CA ALA A 63 -50.05 31.19 -21.25
C ALA A 63 -50.03 31.04 -19.72
N LEU A 64 -50.82 31.83 -18.99
CA LEU A 64 -50.96 31.75 -17.54
C LEU A 64 -51.69 30.46 -17.09
N LEU A 65 -52.73 30.04 -17.83
CA LEU A 65 -53.48 28.80 -17.55
C LEU A 65 -52.66 27.54 -17.86
N LEU A 66 -51.85 27.55 -18.92
CA LEU A 66 -50.89 26.47 -19.22
C LEU A 66 -49.74 26.45 -18.21
N GLY A 67 -49.32 27.61 -17.71
CA GLY A 67 -48.36 27.73 -16.60
C GLY A 67 -48.89 27.17 -15.28
N LEU A 68 -50.14 27.48 -14.90
CA LEU A 68 -50.76 26.96 -13.67
C LEU A 68 -51.02 25.44 -13.72
N ALA A 69 -51.37 24.90 -14.89
CA ALA A 69 -51.54 23.46 -15.08
C ALA A 69 -50.20 22.69 -14.97
N LEU A 70 -49.07 23.31 -15.37
CA LEU A 70 -47.73 22.78 -15.12
C LEU A 70 -47.36 22.81 -13.63
N VAL A 71 -47.74 23.86 -12.91
CA VAL A 71 -47.45 24.01 -11.46
C VAL A 71 -48.24 23.00 -10.62
N GLN A 72 -49.49 22.68 -10.96
CA GLN A 72 -50.27 21.64 -10.26
C GLN A 72 -49.76 20.20 -10.52
N ALA A 73 -49.11 19.95 -11.67
CA ALA A 73 -48.48 18.66 -11.95
C ALA A 73 -47.14 18.46 -11.19
N LEU A 74 -46.54 19.54 -10.66
CA LEU A 74 -45.29 19.48 -9.90
C LEU A 74 -45.47 19.26 -8.38
N VAL A 75 -46.67 19.44 -7.81
CA VAL A 75 -46.89 19.41 -6.34
C VAL A 75 -47.36 18.03 -5.81
N ALA A 76 -47.55 17.03 -6.66
CA ALA A 76 -48.11 15.71 -6.28
C ALA A 76 -47.10 14.55 -6.24
N ALA A 77 -45.79 14.79 -6.23
CA ALA A 77 -44.78 13.75 -6.09
C ALA A 77 -43.92 13.98 -4.82
N PRO A 78 -43.82 13.00 -3.90
CA PRO A 78 -43.01 13.14 -2.70
C PRO A 78 -41.50 13.15 -3.02
N VAL A 79 -40.80 13.91 -2.19
CA VAL A 79 -39.40 14.31 -2.27
C VAL A 79 -38.45 13.18 -1.88
N GLN A 80 -37.42 12.96 -2.68
CA GLN A 80 -36.09 12.55 -2.21
C GLN A 80 -35.06 13.47 -2.88
N ALA A 81 -34.31 14.18 -2.04
CA ALA A 81 -33.61 15.41 -2.40
C ALA A 81 -32.41 15.18 -3.34
N ALA A 82 -32.44 15.86 -4.48
CA ALA A 82 -31.28 16.29 -5.24
C ALA A 82 -31.21 17.81 -5.15
N VAL A 83 -30.04 18.36 -4.82
CA VAL A 83 -29.73 19.79 -4.92
C VAL A 83 -28.74 19.97 -6.07
N SER A 84 -29.10 20.90 -6.96
CA SER A 84 -28.39 21.47 -8.13
C SER A 84 -27.01 22.02 -7.77
N GLN A 85 -26.02 22.22 -8.66
CA GLN A 85 -26.08 22.92 -9.95
C GLN A 85 -24.71 22.84 -10.65
N SER A 86 -24.65 22.55 -11.95
CA SER A 86 -24.00 23.42 -12.96
C SER A 86 -24.20 22.81 -14.36
N ASP A 87 -25.03 23.47 -15.17
CA ASP A 87 -24.93 23.36 -16.63
C ASP A 87 -23.91 24.42 -17.05
N ASP A 88 -22.81 24.04 -17.69
CA ASP A 88 -22.50 24.45 -19.07
C ASP A 88 -21.14 23.87 -19.52
N LEU A 89 -21.12 22.60 -19.97
CA LEU A 89 -20.10 22.12 -20.91
C LEU A 89 -20.77 21.15 -21.90
N LEU A 90 -20.76 21.54 -23.16
CA LEU A 90 -21.26 20.81 -24.31
C LEU A 90 -20.46 19.51 -24.56
N ASP A 91 -21.11 18.38 -24.27
CA ASP A 91 -21.22 17.12 -25.02
C ASP A 91 -20.28 16.90 -26.24
N LEU A 92 -19.33 15.95 -26.10
CA LEU A 92 -18.95 14.97 -27.14
C LEU A 92 -18.57 13.62 -26.48
N PRO A 93 -18.80 12.47 -27.15
CA PRO A 93 -19.01 11.18 -26.50
C PRO A 93 -17.71 10.42 -26.24
N GLY A 94 -17.34 10.31 -24.98
CA GLY A 94 -16.36 9.36 -24.47
C GLY A 94 -16.63 9.19 -22.98
N GLN A 95 -16.87 7.96 -22.54
CA GLN A 95 -17.19 7.72 -21.14
C GLN A 95 -15.88 7.82 -20.36
N VAL A 96 -15.60 8.98 -19.75
CA VAL A 96 -14.53 9.12 -18.76
C VAL A 96 -14.93 8.27 -17.57
N ILE A 97 -14.31 7.10 -17.39
CA ILE A 97 -14.51 6.33 -16.17
C ILE A 97 -13.59 6.95 -15.12
N THR A 98 -14.11 7.96 -14.42
CA THR A 98 -13.47 8.52 -13.23
C THR A 98 -13.23 7.40 -12.23
N GLN A 99 -12.04 7.39 -11.64
CA GLN A 99 -11.74 6.63 -10.44
C GLN A 99 -12.86 6.83 -9.41
N THR A 100 -13.23 5.74 -8.76
CA THR A 100 -14.17 5.67 -7.63
C THR A 100 -13.87 6.80 -6.64
N ASP A 101 -14.89 7.60 -6.36
CA ASP A 101 -15.03 8.60 -5.29
C ASP A 101 -13.76 9.38 -4.91
N GLY A 102 -13.76 10.68 -5.24
CA GLY A 102 -12.80 11.64 -4.72
C GLY A 102 -12.63 11.43 -3.22
N ALA A 103 -11.38 11.23 -2.80
CA ALA A 103 -11.04 11.15 -1.39
C ALA A 103 -11.60 12.40 -0.70
N THR A 104 -12.60 12.21 0.16
CA THR A 104 -12.94 13.21 1.16
C THR A 104 -11.73 13.29 2.07
N PHE A 105 -10.96 14.36 1.92
CA PHE A 105 -9.79 14.63 2.73
C PHE A 105 -10.18 14.80 4.20
N ASP A 106 -9.42 14.18 5.10
CA ASP A 106 -9.54 14.39 6.54
C ASP A 106 -9.04 15.81 6.89
N THR A 107 -9.54 16.41 7.97
CA THR A 107 -9.34 17.83 8.31
C THR A 107 -7.87 18.27 8.39
N VAL A 108 -6.94 17.33 8.51
CA VAL A 108 -5.48 17.55 8.51
C VAL A 108 -4.94 18.02 7.16
N LEU A 109 -5.54 17.63 6.02
CA LEU A 109 -5.10 18.12 4.70
C LEU A 109 -5.75 19.45 4.33
N GLU A 110 -6.96 19.72 4.82
CA GLU A 110 -7.55 21.07 4.79
C GLU A 110 -6.70 22.03 5.63
N ASP A 111 -6.20 21.61 6.80
CA ASP A 111 -5.27 22.39 7.64
C ASP A 111 -3.91 22.63 6.96
N TYR A 112 -3.42 21.69 6.16
CA TYR A 112 -2.18 21.86 5.37
C TYR A 112 -2.35 22.88 4.23
N LEU A 113 -3.51 22.86 3.55
CA LEU A 113 -3.85 23.83 2.51
C LEU A 113 -4.24 25.22 3.09
N ALA A 114 -4.80 25.24 4.31
CA ALA A 114 -5.10 26.46 5.07
C ALA A 114 -3.85 27.12 5.69
N GLY A 115 -2.71 26.41 5.74
CA GLY A 115 -1.41 26.96 6.12
C GLY A 115 -0.83 28.01 5.17
N HIS A 116 -1.55 28.39 4.10
CA HIS A 116 -1.10 29.39 3.12
C HIS A 116 -2.07 30.56 2.88
N ILE A 117 -2.91 30.95 3.86
CA ILE A 117 -3.25 32.36 4.24
C ILE A 117 -4.10 32.31 5.53
N ILE A 118 -3.60 32.90 6.64
CA ILE A 118 -4.35 33.18 7.88
C ILE A 118 -4.62 34.69 7.95
N THR A 119 -5.79 35.12 8.44
CA THR A 119 -6.10 36.54 8.66
C THR A 119 -5.67 37.01 10.06
N GLN A 120 -5.31 38.29 10.22
CA GLN A 120 -4.69 38.85 11.44
C GLN A 120 -5.51 38.66 12.72
N GLU A 121 -6.83 38.50 12.60
CA GLU A 121 -7.77 38.35 13.72
C GLU A 121 -7.69 36.95 14.37
N GLU A 122 -7.32 35.94 13.58
CA GLU A 122 -7.16 34.55 14.03
C GLU A 122 -5.83 34.35 14.78
N LEU A 123 -4.83 35.19 14.53
CA LEU A 123 -3.52 35.16 15.19
C LEU A 123 -3.59 35.56 16.68
N ASP A 124 -4.47 36.50 17.04
CA ASP A 124 -4.55 37.03 18.40
C ASP A 124 -5.22 36.05 19.39
N THR A 125 -6.01 35.11 18.86
CA THR A 125 -6.78 34.14 19.66
C THR A 125 -5.91 32.96 20.12
N LEU A 126 -4.87 32.62 19.37
CA LEU A 126 -3.98 31.48 19.63
C LEU A 126 -2.85 31.76 20.63
N LEU A 127 -2.62 33.02 21.01
CA LEU A 127 -1.57 33.41 21.96
C LEU A 127 -1.97 33.25 23.44
N ALA A 128 -3.12 32.65 23.77
CA ALA A 128 -3.74 32.77 25.08
C ALA A 128 -3.55 31.60 26.08
N GLU A 129 -3.28 30.35 25.70
CA GLU A 129 -3.29 29.23 26.68
C GLU A 129 -2.23 28.14 26.42
N GLY A 130 -1.44 27.77 27.45
CA GLY A 130 -0.38 26.76 27.41
C GLY A 130 -0.43 25.79 28.61
N ALA A 131 0.13 24.57 28.47
CA ALA A 131 0.10 23.51 29.49
C ALA A 131 1.42 22.69 29.61
N ASP A 132 1.73 22.25 30.84
CA ASP A 132 2.99 21.63 31.35
C ASP A 132 2.88 20.11 31.67
N VAL A 133 4.04 19.42 31.85
CA VAL A 133 4.21 17.97 32.20
C VAL A 133 5.09 17.76 33.47
N VAL A 134 4.87 16.68 34.24
CA VAL A 134 5.50 16.34 35.57
C VAL A 134 6.39 15.06 35.52
N VAL A 135 7.45 14.99 36.35
CA VAL A 135 8.39 13.84 36.55
C VAL A 135 8.29 13.26 37.99
N ILE A 136 8.46 11.93 38.17
CA ILE A 136 8.34 11.20 39.46
C ILE A 136 9.67 10.55 39.93
N GLY A 137 9.87 10.41 41.26
CA GLY A 137 11.07 9.88 41.93
C GLY A 137 11.13 8.35 42.13
N LYS A 138 12.28 7.83 42.60
CA LYS A 138 12.66 6.41 42.63
C LYS A 138 11.89 5.56 43.67
N ALA A 139 11.52 4.32 43.31
CA ALA A 139 10.68 3.40 44.09
C ALA A 139 11.38 2.75 45.31
N PRO A 140 10.65 2.46 46.41
CA PRO A 140 11.16 1.75 47.59
C PRO A 140 11.47 0.27 47.33
N THR A 141 12.21 -0.38 48.25
CA THR A 141 12.58 -1.81 48.23
C THR A 141 11.38 -2.73 48.38
N ASP A 142 11.30 -3.77 47.56
CA ASP A 142 10.22 -4.78 47.56
C ASP A 142 10.81 -6.15 47.17
N PHE A 143 10.45 -7.19 47.92
CA PHE A 143 10.96 -8.57 47.78
C PHE A 143 9.87 -9.60 47.49
N ASP A 144 8.63 -9.18 47.22
CA ASP A 144 7.47 -10.07 47.09
C ASP A 144 7.59 -11.04 45.90
N GLY A 145 8.49 -10.77 44.94
CA GLY A 145 8.82 -11.67 43.83
C GLY A 145 9.88 -12.73 44.14
N SER A 146 10.33 -12.85 45.38
CA SER A 146 11.31 -13.88 45.78
C SER A 146 10.65 -15.26 45.87
N GLU A 147 11.39 -16.31 45.53
CA GLU A 147 10.86 -17.69 45.47
C GLU A 147 11.87 -18.73 45.94
N LYS A 148 11.38 -19.95 46.19
CA LYS A 148 12.18 -21.13 46.49
C LYS A 148 11.70 -22.30 45.65
N GLN A 149 12.64 -23.05 45.10
CA GLN A 149 12.38 -24.20 44.24
C GLN A 149 13.21 -25.41 44.67
N VAL A 150 12.72 -26.59 44.31
CA VAL A 150 13.45 -27.85 44.41
C VAL A 150 13.51 -28.48 43.03
N ALA A 151 14.70 -28.92 42.61
CA ALA A 151 14.87 -29.50 41.27
C ALA A 151 14.08 -30.80 41.11
N GLN A 152 13.88 -31.55 42.20
CA GLN A 152 13.16 -32.82 42.23
C GLN A 152 11.79 -32.66 42.90
N ALA A 153 10.76 -32.34 42.10
CA ALA A 153 9.36 -32.30 42.56
C ALA A 153 8.82 -33.68 43.01
N MET A 154 9.49 -34.77 42.60
CA MET A 154 9.26 -36.13 43.08
C MET A 154 10.58 -36.81 43.42
N ALA A 155 10.63 -37.56 44.51
CA ALA A 155 11.86 -38.16 45.01
C ALA A 155 11.62 -39.52 45.69
N GLN A 156 12.68 -40.33 45.80
CA GLN A 156 12.66 -41.59 46.53
C GLN A 156 13.38 -41.42 47.87
N PRO A 157 13.06 -42.23 48.90
CA PRO A 157 13.83 -42.26 50.13
C PRO A 157 15.33 -42.42 49.83
N GLY A 158 16.17 -41.62 50.48
CA GLY A 158 17.63 -41.65 50.30
C GLY A 158 18.19 -40.73 49.21
N THR A 159 17.35 -40.10 48.37
CA THR A 159 17.84 -39.21 47.30
C THR A 159 18.31 -37.85 47.82
N THR A 160 19.30 -37.26 47.15
CA THR A 160 19.67 -35.85 47.35
C THR A 160 18.71 -34.94 46.60
N LEU A 161 18.20 -33.92 47.28
CA LEU A 161 17.37 -32.85 46.73
C LEU A 161 18.19 -31.58 46.64
N ASP A 162 18.11 -30.90 45.49
CA ASP A 162 18.80 -29.65 45.24
C ASP A 162 17.80 -28.49 45.30
N TYR A 163 18.07 -27.54 46.19
CA TYR A 163 17.23 -26.38 46.46
C TYR A 163 17.88 -25.10 45.96
N THR A 164 17.05 -24.21 45.44
CA THR A 164 17.42 -22.87 44.99
C THR A 164 16.47 -21.84 45.61
N ILE A 165 17.01 -20.84 46.30
CA ILE A 165 16.26 -19.66 46.76
C ILE A 165 16.68 -18.47 45.91
N VAL A 166 15.70 -17.79 45.31
CA VAL A 166 15.92 -16.57 44.52
C VAL A 166 15.32 -15.38 45.26
N LEU A 167 16.17 -14.42 45.60
CA LEU A 167 15.80 -13.14 46.19
C LEU A 167 15.67 -12.10 45.07
N SER A 168 14.53 -11.41 44.98
CA SER A 168 14.28 -10.39 43.96
C SER A 168 13.95 -9.03 44.57
N ASN A 169 14.89 -8.07 44.52
CA ASN A 169 14.64 -6.69 44.99
C ASN A 169 14.15 -5.82 43.83
N SER A 170 12.84 -5.57 43.72
CA SER A 170 12.24 -4.73 42.67
C SER A 170 12.37 -3.21 42.94
N GLY A 171 12.98 -2.83 44.07
CA GLY A 171 13.13 -1.44 44.46
C GLY A 171 14.40 -0.76 43.98
N GLY A 172 14.34 0.58 43.91
CA GLY A 172 15.43 1.39 43.40
C GLY A 172 16.63 1.57 44.34
N ILE A 173 16.67 0.90 45.49
CA ILE A 173 17.77 1.01 46.46
C ILE A 173 18.16 -0.41 46.88
N GLY A 174 19.45 -0.68 47.08
CA GLY A 174 19.90 -1.97 47.61
C GLY A 174 19.54 -2.12 49.09
N GLN A 175 19.20 -3.33 49.51
CA GLN A 175 18.68 -3.62 50.85
C GLN A 175 19.38 -4.84 51.46
N SER A 176 19.67 -4.75 52.76
CA SER A 176 20.18 -5.89 53.54
C SER A 176 19.03 -6.79 53.98
N VAL A 177 19.19 -8.09 53.77
CA VAL A 177 18.22 -9.13 54.11
C VAL A 177 18.90 -10.32 54.80
N THR A 178 18.16 -11.05 55.61
CA THR A 178 18.57 -12.33 56.21
C THR A 178 17.63 -13.43 55.74
N VAL A 179 18.19 -14.49 55.16
CA VAL A 179 17.50 -15.70 54.76
C VAL A 179 17.77 -16.78 55.80
N THR A 180 16.71 -17.35 56.37
CA THR A 180 16.77 -18.49 57.29
C THR A 180 15.94 -19.63 56.75
N ASP A 181 16.57 -20.78 56.52
CA ASP A 181 15.93 -21.98 55.99
C ASP A 181 16.15 -23.11 56.99
N THR A 182 15.08 -23.49 57.70
CA THR A 182 15.11 -24.59 58.66
C THR A 182 14.61 -25.85 57.95
N LEU A 183 15.50 -26.81 57.76
CA LEU A 183 15.16 -28.04 57.07
C LEU A 183 14.17 -28.88 57.91
N PRO A 184 13.13 -29.46 57.27
CA PRO A 184 12.27 -30.42 57.92
C PRO A 184 13.06 -31.66 58.37
N ALA A 185 12.53 -32.41 59.34
CA ALA A 185 13.25 -33.51 60.00
C ALA A 185 13.65 -34.66 59.05
N GLU A 186 12.97 -34.75 57.91
CA GLU A 186 13.18 -35.72 56.85
C GLU A 186 14.39 -35.37 55.96
N LEU A 187 14.96 -34.18 56.09
CA LEU A 187 16.08 -33.69 55.30
C LEU A 187 17.32 -33.46 56.17
N THR A 188 18.48 -33.86 55.66
CA THR A 188 19.78 -33.54 56.26
C THR A 188 20.65 -32.85 55.22
N LEU A 189 21.16 -31.66 55.53
CA LEU A 189 22.01 -30.92 54.60
C LEU A 189 23.30 -31.69 54.27
N THR A 190 23.72 -31.70 53.01
CA THR A 190 24.89 -32.47 52.54
C THR A 190 25.95 -31.65 51.79
N GLY A 191 25.87 -30.32 51.86
CA GLY A 191 26.81 -29.40 51.22
C GLY A 191 26.94 -28.06 51.95
N GLY A 192 27.65 -27.13 51.31
CA GLY A 192 27.66 -25.72 51.70
C GLY A 192 26.60 -24.91 50.94
N LEU A 193 26.68 -23.59 51.04
CA LEU A 193 25.89 -22.68 50.23
C LEU A 193 26.72 -22.22 49.03
N ASP A 194 26.11 -22.22 47.85
CA ASP A 194 26.61 -21.44 46.72
C ASP A 194 25.74 -20.18 46.57
N ILE A 195 26.38 -19.01 46.50
CA ILE A 195 25.68 -17.71 46.42
C ILE A 195 26.17 -16.95 45.20
N SER A 196 25.22 -16.52 44.36
CA SER A 196 25.52 -15.75 43.14
C SER A 196 24.51 -14.62 42.90
N GLY A 197 24.80 -13.72 41.95
CA GLY A 197 23.95 -12.57 41.59
C GLY A 197 24.49 -11.21 42.06
N ASP A 198 23.62 -10.19 42.05
CA ASP A 198 23.88 -8.80 42.46
C ASP A 198 23.87 -8.66 43.98
N VAL A 199 24.85 -9.31 44.61
CA VAL A 199 24.85 -9.54 46.05
C VAL A 199 26.18 -9.25 46.72
N VAL A 200 26.12 -8.68 47.92
CA VAL A 200 27.25 -8.55 48.85
C VAL A 200 26.97 -9.39 50.08
N THR A 201 27.64 -10.53 50.22
CA THR A 201 27.49 -11.42 51.38
C THR A 201 28.15 -10.82 52.61
N ILE A 202 27.41 -10.76 53.72
CA ILE A 202 27.89 -10.31 55.03
C ILE A 202 28.28 -11.53 55.88
N SER A 203 27.41 -12.54 55.95
CA SER A 203 27.66 -13.78 56.68
C SER A 203 26.86 -14.96 56.12
N SER A 204 27.41 -16.16 56.26
CA SER A 204 26.75 -17.42 55.94
C SER A 204 27.04 -18.45 57.03
N THR A 205 26.00 -19.03 57.62
CA THR A 205 26.08 -20.11 58.62
C THR A 205 25.35 -21.32 58.10
N VAL A 206 26.00 -22.49 58.21
CA VAL A 206 25.47 -23.75 57.69
C VAL A 206 25.53 -24.80 58.80
N ALA A 207 24.39 -25.39 59.12
CA ALA A 207 24.21 -26.51 60.03
C ALA A 207 23.46 -27.65 59.33
N LEU A 208 23.46 -28.84 59.94
CA LEU A 208 22.82 -30.02 59.34
C LEU A 208 21.30 -29.87 59.13
N THR A 209 20.66 -28.98 59.89
CA THR A 209 19.20 -28.76 59.90
C THR A 209 18.81 -27.32 59.59
N GLU A 210 19.77 -26.44 59.33
CA GLU A 210 19.50 -25.01 59.17
C GLU A 210 20.56 -24.34 58.30
N VAL A 211 20.09 -23.45 57.43
CA VAL A 211 20.90 -22.58 56.59
C VAL A 211 20.53 -21.14 56.90
N VAL A 212 21.52 -20.31 57.22
CA VAL A 212 21.32 -18.86 57.46
C VAL A 212 22.29 -18.07 56.61
N TRP A 213 21.77 -17.12 55.84
CA TRP A 213 22.56 -16.20 55.04
C TRP A 213 22.12 -14.76 55.27
N THR A 214 23.06 -13.83 55.40
CA THR A 214 22.80 -12.38 55.49
C THR A 214 23.66 -11.66 54.48
N GLY A 215 23.04 -10.74 53.71
CA GLY A 215 23.75 -9.92 52.75
C GLY A 215 22.88 -8.82 52.17
N THR A 216 23.47 -8.00 51.30
CA THR A 216 22.78 -6.91 50.61
C THR A 216 22.49 -7.30 49.17
N VAL A 217 21.23 -7.21 48.75
CA VAL A 217 20.80 -7.36 47.35
C VAL A 217 20.71 -5.97 46.70
N GLY A 218 21.30 -5.81 45.52
CA GLY A 218 21.35 -4.53 44.79
C GLY A 218 19.98 -3.96 44.42
N ALA A 219 19.95 -2.69 44.02
CA ALA A 219 18.74 -2.05 43.48
C ALA A 219 18.33 -2.73 42.16
N ASN A 220 17.06 -3.12 42.02
CA ASN A 220 16.57 -3.93 40.90
C ASN A 220 17.36 -5.24 40.69
N GLY A 221 18.02 -5.74 41.74
CA GLY A 221 18.97 -6.86 41.66
C GLY A 221 18.38 -8.19 42.12
N LEU A 222 19.02 -9.28 41.69
CA LEU A 222 18.70 -10.65 42.09
C LEU A 222 19.85 -11.28 42.87
N ALA A 223 19.55 -12.13 43.84
CA ALA A 223 20.53 -13.00 44.49
C ALA A 223 20.01 -14.43 44.55
N THR A 224 20.88 -15.41 44.28
CA THR A 224 20.54 -16.83 44.24
C THR A 224 21.35 -17.59 45.28
N ILE A 225 20.69 -18.46 46.05
CA ILE A 225 21.30 -19.31 47.07
C ILE A 225 20.96 -20.77 46.74
N ASP A 226 21.97 -21.58 46.46
CA ASP A 226 21.83 -23.00 46.15
C ASP A 226 22.40 -23.88 47.27
N PHE A 227 21.70 -24.95 47.60
CA PHE A 227 22.16 -25.97 48.56
C PHE A 227 21.51 -27.34 48.32
N SER A 228 22.13 -28.40 48.84
CA SER A 228 21.62 -29.77 48.70
C SER A 228 21.35 -30.44 50.05
N ALA A 229 20.24 -31.18 50.15
CA ALA A 229 19.87 -31.95 51.33
C ALA A 229 19.48 -33.39 50.95
N VAL A 230 19.94 -34.37 51.72
CA VAL A 230 19.57 -35.78 51.54
C VAL A 230 18.29 -36.08 52.31
N LEU A 231 17.35 -36.70 51.60
CA LEU A 231 16.12 -37.23 52.13
C LEU A 231 16.37 -38.53 52.89
N THR A 232 15.90 -38.64 54.13
CA THR A 232 16.10 -39.84 54.95
C THR A 232 15.43 -41.07 54.32
N ASP A 233 16.01 -42.25 54.53
CA ASP A 233 15.44 -43.52 54.06
C ASP A 233 14.13 -43.90 54.78
N SER A 234 13.78 -43.19 55.86
CA SER A 234 12.61 -43.47 56.71
C SER A 234 11.31 -42.79 56.25
N VAL A 235 11.33 -41.99 55.18
CA VAL A 235 10.12 -41.29 54.69
C VAL A 235 9.12 -42.23 54.02
N THR A 236 7.83 -41.95 54.14
CA THR A 236 6.79 -42.81 53.58
C THR A 236 6.49 -42.41 52.14
N VAL A 237 6.36 -43.39 51.25
CA VAL A 237 5.86 -43.16 49.90
C VAL A 237 4.45 -42.57 49.96
N GLY A 238 4.24 -41.47 49.25
CA GLY A 238 3.00 -40.69 49.23
C GLY A 238 3.03 -39.45 50.11
N ASP A 239 4.03 -39.28 50.97
CA ASP A 239 4.21 -38.06 51.77
C ASP A 239 4.69 -36.89 50.88
N THR A 240 4.32 -35.66 51.23
CA THR A 240 4.88 -34.44 50.65
C THR A 240 5.82 -33.79 51.66
N ILE A 241 7.08 -33.62 51.27
CA ILE A 241 8.08 -32.92 52.06
C ILE A 241 8.06 -31.44 51.65
N THR A 242 7.70 -30.57 52.60
CA THR A 242 7.67 -29.11 52.40
C THR A 242 8.85 -28.47 53.12
N ASN A 243 9.70 -27.76 52.38
CA ASN A 243 10.83 -27.02 52.92
C ASN A 243 10.55 -25.51 52.83
N VAL A 244 10.73 -24.77 53.93
CA VAL A 244 10.33 -23.36 54.04
C VAL A 244 11.54 -22.49 54.40
N ALA A 245 11.77 -21.43 53.62
CA ALA A 245 12.74 -20.40 53.97
C ALA A 245 12.03 -19.08 54.30
N GLN A 246 12.58 -18.34 55.25
CA GLN A 246 12.14 -17.03 55.68
C GLN A 246 13.13 -15.97 55.20
N ILE A 247 12.62 -14.91 54.59
CA ILE A 247 13.40 -13.76 54.10
C ILE A 247 13.00 -12.55 54.95
N ASP A 248 13.88 -12.12 55.85
CA ASP A 248 13.70 -10.96 56.71
C ASP A 248 14.47 -9.75 56.15
N ASN A 249 13.75 -8.71 55.75
CA ASN A 249 14.34 -7.46 55.24
C ASN A 249 14.43 -6.35 56.31
N GLY A 250 14.15 -6.68 57.58
CA GLY A 250 14.11 -5.76 58.71
C GLY A 250 12.78 -5.05 58.92
N SER A 251 11.84 -5.16 57.98
CA SER A 251 10.47 -4.59 58.07
C SER A 251 9.38 -5.66 57.97
N THR A 252 9.58 -6.66 57.12
CA THR A 252 8.68 -7.79 56.89
C THR A 252 9.47 -9.09 56.77
N ILE A 253 8.80 -10.20 57.11
CA ILE A 253 9.31 -11.56 56.89
C ILE A 253 8.43 -12.19 55.80
N LEU A 254 9.05 -12.62 54.70
CA LEU A 254 8.41 -13.36 53.62
C LEU A 254 8.76 -14.84 53.74
N GLU A 255 7.78 -15.74 53.63
CA GLU A 255 8.02 -17.19 53.59
C GLU A 255 7.93 -17.70 52.16
N VAL A 256 8.95 -18.42 51.72
CA VAL A 256 9.01 -19.09 50.40
C VAL A 256 9.15 -20.59 50.61
N THR A 257 8.37 -21.38 49.87
CA THR A 257 8.24 -22.83 50.08
C THR A 257 8.57 -23.63 48.83
N ALA A 258 9.11 -24.82 49.01
CA ALA A 258 9.28 -25.82 47.96
C ALA A 258 8.81 -27.19 48.45
N GLU A 259 8.14 -27.95 47.57
CA GLU A 259 7.52 -29.23 47.91
C GLU A 259 8.06 -30.37 47.03
N THR A 260 8.26 -31.53 47.65
CA THR A 260 8.66 -32.77 46.99
C THR A 260 7.74 -33.92 47.40
N LEU A 261 7.13 -34.60 46.43
CA LEU A 261 6.30 -35.79 46.67
C LEU A 261 7.15 -37.07 46.70
N ILE A 262 6.99 -37.92 47.71
CA ILE A 262 7.72 -39.18 47.80
C ILE A 262 7.05 -40.26 46.94
N VAL A 263 7.81 -40.84 46.02
CA VAL A 263 7.33 -41.87 45.08
C VAL A 263 8.06 -43.20 45.28
N ALA A 264 7.38 -44.30 44.97
CA ALA A 264 7.99 -45.64 45.00
C ALA A 264 9.00 -45.81 43.85
N GLU A 265 9.99 -46.69 44.06
CA GLU A 265 10.88 -47.15 43.00
C GLU A 265 10.04 -47.83 41.88
N SER A 266 10.10 -47.28 40.67
CA SER A 266 9.31 -47.79 39.54
C SER A 266 9.95 -49.06 38.96
N PRO A 267 9.19 -50.15 38.75
CA PRO A 267 9.70 -51.27 37.97
C PRO A 267 9.86 -50.86 36.50
N THR A 268 10.94 -51.29 35.86
CA THR A 268 11.25 -51.04 34.44
C THR A 268 10.04 -51.27 33.53
N GLN A 269 9.62 -50.23 32.82
CA GLN A 269 8.49 -50.26 31.88
C GLN A 269 8.99 -50.39 30.44
N THR A 270 8.45 -51.35 29.69
CA THR A 270 8.65 -51.45 28.24
C THR A 270 7.89 -50.32 27.54
N VAL A 271 8.60 -49.41 26.88
CA VAL A 271 8.00 -48.35 26.06
C VAL A 271 7.77 -48.88 24.64
N TYR A 272 6.53 -48.83 24.17
CA TYR A 272 6.23 -48.95 22.74
C TYR A 272 6.45 -47.57 22.10
N LEU A 273 7.44 -47.46 21.22
CA LEU A 273 7.59 -46.27 20.38
C LEU A 273 6.47 -46.27 19.33
N PRO A 274 5.80 -45.12 19.06
CA PRO A 274 4.88 -45.02 17.95
C PRO A 274 5.62 -45.27 16.63
N ILE A 275 4.91 -45.83 15.64
CA ILE A 275 5.42 -45.89 14.26
C ILE A 275 5.59 -44.44 13.79
N ILE A 276 6.84 -44.01 13.61
CA ILE A 276 7.16 -42.73 12.95
C ILE A 276 7.11 -42.99 11.44
N TYR A 277 6.08 -42.47 10.75
CA TYR A 277 6.14 -42.38 9.30
C TYR A 277 7.24 -41.37 8.96
N ALA A 278 8.30 -41.82 8.29
CA ALA A 278 9.25 -40.89 7.71
C ALA A 278 8.47 -39.99 6.73
N PRO A 279 8.51 -38.65 6.89
CA PRO A 279 7.90 -37.77 5.91
C PRO A 279 8.55 -38.01 4.54
N LEU A 280 7.78 -37.80 3.48
CA LEU A 280 8.36 -37.85 2.13
C LEU A 280 9.45 -36.77 2.03
N PRO A 281 10.57 -37.02 1.33
CA PRO A 281 11.61 -36.02 1.12
C PRO A 281 11.05 -34.72 0.54
N GLU A 282 11.66 -33.60 0.91
CA GLU A 282 11.30 -32.30 0.36
C GLU A 282 11.63 -32.21 -1.13
N LEU A 283 10.81 -31.45 -1.85
CA LEU A 283 10.99 -31.16 -3.27
C LEU A 283 11.66 -29.80 -3.43
N THR A 284 12.70 -29.76 -4.24
CA THR A 284 13.28 -28.53 -4.76
C THR A 284 12.56 -28.16 -6.05
N LEU A 285 11.73 -27.14 -5.98
CA LEU A 285 11.00 -26.58 -7.11
C LEU A 285 11.84 -25.49 -7.79
N GLN A 286 11.79 -25.46 -9.11
CA GLN A 286 12.40 -24.41 -9.92
C GLN A 286 11.56 -24.14 -11.17
N ALA A 287 11.71 -22.97 -11.78
CA ALA A 287 11.07 -22.63 -13.04
C ALA A 287 12.08 -22.00 -13.99
N SER A 288 11.91 -22.24 -15.30
CA SER A 288 12.62 -21.46 -16.30
C SER A 288 12.04 -20.05 -16.41
N ARG A 289 12.82 -19.10 -16.93
CA ARG A 289 12.30 -17.81 -17.34
C ARG A 289 11.28 -18.01 -18.48
N PRO A 290 10.23 -17.17 -18.58
CA PRO A 290 9.38 -17.11 -19.75
C PRO A 290 10.17 -16.69 -20.99
N ASP A 291 9.73 -17.22 -22.13
CA ASP A 291 10.22 -16.87 -23.46
C ASP A 291 9.35 -15.78 -24.12
N SER A 292 9.70 -15.40 -25.35
CA SER A 292 8.97 -14.39 -26.12
C SER A 292 7.52 -14.77 -26.46
N THR A 293 7.17 -16.05 -26.33
CA THR A 293 5.82 -16.59 -26.54
C THR A 293 5.02 -16.78 -25.24
N ASN A 294 5.57 -16.32 -24.11
CA ASN A 294 5.01 -16.48 -22.77
C ASN A 294 4.97 -17.94 -22.31
N PHE A 295 5.99 -18.70 -22.67
CA PHE A 295 6.13 -20.11 -22.30
C PHE A 295 7.26 -20.31 -21.30
N TRP A 296 7.04 -21.15 -20.28
CA TRP A 296 8.06 -21.59 -19.32
C TRP A 296 7.82 -23.01 -18.84
N THR A 297 8.86 -23.64 -18.28
CA THR A 297 8.78 -24.96 -17.68
C THR A 297 9.00 -24.87 -16.18
N VAL A 298 8.09 -25.44 -15.40
CA VAL A 298 8.24 -25.67 -13.97
C VAL A 298 8.74 -27.09 -13.77
N SER A 299 9.75 -27.31 -12.91
CA SER A 299 10.35 -28.63 -12.68
C SER A 299 10.80 -28.85 -11.25
N TRP A 300 10.93 -30.10 -10.84
CA TRP A 300 11.39 -30.50 -9.50
C TRP A 300 12.21 -31.79 -9.55
N ASN A 301 12.90 -32.10 -8.46
CA ASN A 301 13.70 -33.33 -8.35
C ASN A 301 12.82 -34.59 -8.29
N ASP A 302 13.27 -35.66 -8.94
CA ASP A 302 12.61 -36.96 -8.89
C ASP A 302 12.88 -37.67 -7.56
N LEU A 303 11.82 -38.10 -6.88
CA LEU A 303 11.89 -38.91 -5.66
C LEU A 303 11.80 -40.42 -5.92
N GLY A 304 11.67 -40.82 -7.19
CA GLY A 304 11.73 -42.20 -7.65
C GLY A 304 10.37 -42.87 -7.80
N VAL A 305 10.37 -44.21 -7.81
CA VAL A 305 9.19 -45.02 -8.13
C VAL A 305 8.08 -44.93 -7.08
N ASP A 306 6.84 -45.07 -7.52
CA ASP A 306 5.62 -45.00 -6.71
C ASP A 306 5.37 -43.64 -6.01
N ILE A 307 6.03 -42.58 -6.47
CA ILE A 307 5.74 -41.20 -6.08
C ILE A 307 5.07 -40.49 -7.26
N SER A 308 3.93 -39.86 -7.00
CA SER A 308 3.35 -38.84 -7.88
C SER A 308 3.49 -37.48 -7.23
N TYR A 309 3.14 -36.43 -7.95
CA TYR A 309 3.33 -35.05 -7.55
C TYR A 309 2.02 -34.29 -7.67
N GLN A 310 1.79 -33.38 -6.74
CA GLN A 310 0.74 -32.41 -6.83
C GLN A 310 1.37 -31.03 -6.92
N LEU A 311 1.26 -30.39 -8.08
CA LEU A 311 1.68 -29.02 -8.32
C LEU A 311 0.48 -28.09 -8.16
N GLN A 312 0.67 -26.96 -7.50
CA GLN A 312 -0.30 -25.87 -7.44
C GLN A 312 0.26 -24.63 -8.12
N GLU A 313 -0.58 -23.97 -8.89
CA GLU A 313 -0.36 -22.66 -9.51
C GLU A 313 -1.40 -21.68 -8.94
N SER A 314 -1.00 -20.44 -8.65
CA SER A 314 -1.91 -19.34 -8.31
C SER A 314 -1.30 -17.99 -8.67
N GLN A 315 -2.12 -16.96 -8.85
CA GLN A 315 -1.69 -15.56 -8.89
C GLN A 315 -1.68 -14.90 -7.49
N ASP A 316 -2.08 -15.65 -6.46
CA ASP A 316 -2.02 -15.30 -5.05
C ASP A 316 -0.90 -16.10 -4.37
N GLN A 317 0.12 -15.41 -3.88
CA GLN A 317 1.31 -16.01 -3.25
C GLN A 317 0.97 -16.91 -2.05
N THR A 318 -0.16 -16.67 -1.39
CA THR A 318 -0.60 -17.46 -0.22
C THR A 318 -1.38 -18.71 -0.60
N PHE A 319 -1.75 -18.85 -1.89
CA PHE A 319 -2.60 -19.92 -2.41
C PHE A 319 -3.96 -20.02 -1.68
N GLN A 320 -4.53 -18.89 -1.26
CA GLN A 320 -5.87 -18.85 -0.67
C GLN A 320 -6.96 -18.71 -1.74
N SER A 321 -6.62 -18.14 -2.89
CA SER A 321 -7.51 -17.93 -4.03
C SER A 321 -6.85 -18.35 -5.35
N GLY A 322 -7.66 -18.51 -6.41
CA GLY A 322 -7.16 -18.73 -7.77
C GLY A 322 -6.29 -19.98 -7.96
N VAL A 323 -6.43 -21.00 -7.11
CA VAL A 323 -5.52 -22.16 -7.11
C VAL A 323 -5.94 -23.18 -8.17
N THR A 324 -5.05 -23.41 -9.13
CA THR A 324 -5.13 -24.55 -10.06
C THR A 324 -4.23 -25.67 -9.53
N THR A 325 -4.74 -26.91 -9.48
CA THR A 325 -3.99 -28.07 -9.00
C THR A 325 -3.80 -29.09 -10.12
N TYR A 326 -2.56 -29.54 -10.29
CA TYR A 326 -2.16 -30.54 -11.28
C TYR A 326 -1.63 -31.77 -10.55
N ASP A 327 -2.27 -32.93 -10.78
CA ASP A 327 -1.77 -34.22 -10.30
C ASP A 327 -0.96 -34.89 -11.41
N LEU A 328 0.34 -35.06 -11.19
CA LEU A 328 1.33 -35.40 -12.22
C LEU A 328 2.17 -36.61 -11.79
N SER A 329 2.54 -37.45 -12.74
CA SER A 329 3.57 -38.50 -12.54
C SER A 329 4.94 -38.11 -13.08
N GLN A 330 5.00 -37.01 -13.83
CA GLN A 330 6.23 -36.43 -14.38
C GLN A 330 6.84 -35.47 -13.36
N THR A 331 8.07 -35.03 -13.61
CA THR A 331 8.81 -34.09 -12.75
C THR A 331 8.86 -32.67 -13.32
N SER A 332 7.99 -32.37 -14.27
CA SER A 332 7.89 -31.06 -14.89
C SER A 332 6.49 -30.81 -15.45
N LEU A 333 6.15 -29.53 -15.61
CA LEU A 333 4.98 -29.04 -16.31
C LEU A 333 5.40 -27.87 -17.21
N ASP A 334 5.07 -27.98 -18.49
CA ASP A 334 5.18 -26.87 -19.44
C ASP A 334 3.93 -25.99 -19.33
N VAL A 335 4.16 -24.69 -19.17
CA VAL A 335 3.12 -23.68 -18.93
C VAL A 335 3.12 -22.67 -20.07
N ASN A 336 1.93 -22.37 -20.56
CA ASN A 336 1.69 -21.32 -21.54
C ASN A 336 0.39 -20.62 -21.19
N HIS A 337 0.49 -19.35 -20.79
CA HIS A 337 -0.66 -18.51 -20.49
C HIS A 337 -0.84 -17.44 -21.57
N PRO A 338 -2.08 -17.06 -21.90
CA PRO A 338 -2.31 -15.89 -22.72
C PRO A 338 -1.77 -14.64 -22.02
N VAL A 339 -1.13 -13.76 -22.79
CA VAL A 339 -0.62 -12.48 -22.27
C VAL A 339 -1.79 -11.63 -21.75
N ASN A 340 -1.65 -11.11 -20.54
CA ASN A 340 -2.68 -10.31 -19.86
C ASN A 340 -2.06 -9.35 -18.83
N THR A 341 -2.87 -8.65 -18.05
CA THR A 341 -2.43 -7.65 -17.06
C THR A 341 -2.08 -8.21 -15.68
N GLN A 342 -2.35 -9.49 -15.42
CA GLN A 342 -2.00 -10.24 -14.21
C GLN A 342 -0.93 -11.28 -14.55
N ASN A 343 0.31 -10.83 -14.69
CA ASN A 343 1.39 -11.64 -15.25
C ASN A 343 2.28 -12.34 -14.20
N VAL A 344 1.91 -12.33 -12.92
CA VAL A 344 2.70 -12.95 -11.85
C VAL A 344 2.06 -14.27 -11.41
N TYR A 345 2.83 -15.35 -11.47
CA TYR A 345 2.39 -16.71 -11.15
C TYR A 345 3.26 -17.30 -10.05
N TYR A 346 2.64 -17.98 -9.09
CA TYR A 346 3.27 -18.65 -7.97
C TYR A 346 3.03 -20.14 -8.05
N TYR A 347 4.09 -20.91 -7.81
CA TYR A 347 4.08 -22.37 -7.87
C TYR A 347 4.54 -22.99 -6.56
N ARG A 348 3.90 -24.09 -6.15
CA ARG A 348 4.40 -24.98 -5.11
C ARG A 348 4.07 -26.42 -5.46
N VAL A 349 4.95 -27.36 -5.12
CA VAL A 349 4.75 -28.78 -5.42
C VAL A 349 4.91 -29.62 -4.16
N ARG A 350 4.18 -30.73 -4.06
CA ARG A 350 4.38 -31.74 -3.01
C ARG A 350 4.37 -33.15 -3.58
N ALA A 351 5.08 -34.04 -2.89
CA ALA A 351 5.08 -35.47 -3.20
C ALA A 351 3.79 -36.14 -2.68
N VAL A 352 3.33 -37.15 -3.40
CA VAL A 352 2.15 -37.95 -3.08
C VAL A 352 2.52 -39.43 -3.20
N LYS A 353 2.30 -40.20 -2.13
CA LYS A 353 2.53 -41.65 -2.08
C LYS A 353 1.31 -42.36 -1.50
N GLY A 354 0.42 -42.86 -2.37
CA GLY A 354 -0.86 -43.40 -1.92
C GLY A 354 -1.68 -42.31 -1.22
N SER A 355 -1.99 -42.49 0.07
CA SER A 355 -2.68 -41.47 0.89
C SER A 355 -1.72 -40.54 1.65
N LEU A 356 -0.40 -40.77 1.57
CA LEU A 356 0.60 -39.94 2.24
C LEU A 356 0.92 -38.72 1.37
N LEU A 357 0.80 -37.54 1.96
CA LEU A 357 1.13 -36.27 1.34
C LEU A 357 2.42 -35.72 1.97
N GLY A 358 3.37 -35.31 1.13
CA GLY A 358 4.56 -34.59 1.55
C GLY A 358 4.23 -33.14 1.93
N ALA A 359 5.23 -32.47 2.52
CA ALA A 359 5.20 -31.02 2.67
C ALA A 359 5.20 -30.34 1.29
N TRP A 360 4.67 -29.11 1.24
CA TRP A 360 4.85 -28.25 0.07
C TRP A 360 6.32 -27.82 -0.02
N SER A 361 6.83 -27.73 -1.24
CA SER A 361 8.08 -27.04 -1.53
C SER A 361 8.01 -25.56 -1.15
N ASP A 362 9.17 -24.90 -1.15
CA ASP A 362 9.20 -23.44 -1.26
C ASP A 362 8.42 -22.96 -2.48
N VAL A 363 7.90 -21.73 -2.37
CA VAL A 363 7.12 -21.09 -3.44
C VAL A 363 8.07 -20.49 -4.46
N VAL A 364 7.87 -20.82 -5.74
CA VAL A 364 8.60 -20.21 -6.86
C VAL A 364 7.69 -19.19 -7.55
N GLN A 365 8.19 -17.99 -7.80
CA GLN A 365 7.51 -16.95 -8.57
C GLN A 365 8.02 -16.96 -10.02
N VAL A 366 7.10 -16.77 -10.97
CA VAL A 366 7.40 -16.52 -12.39
C VAL A 366 6.65 -15.28 -12.83
N VAL A 367 7.37 -14.31 -13.40
CA VAL A 367 6.79 -13.09 -13.99
C VAL A 367 6.73 -13.25 -15.50
N GLY A 368 5.55 -13.55 -16.01
CA GLY A 368 5.25 -13.70 -17.44
C GLY A 368 5.17 -12.39 -18.21
N ASN A 369 4.86 -12.49 -19.49
CA ASN A 369 4.63 -11.35 -20.37
C ASN A 369 3.36 -10.58 -19.97
N TYR A 370 3.43 -9.26 -20.10
CA TYR A 370 2.38 -8.31 -19.76
C TYR A 370 1.89 -7.58 -21.01
N ARG A 371 0.58 -7.34 -21.10
CA ARG A 371 -0.01 -6.39 -22.05
C ARG A 371 -1.24 -5.74 -21.45
N ASP A 372 -1.31 -4.43 -21.60
CA ASP A 372 -2.51 -3.64 -21.35
C ASP A 372 -2.84 -2.80 -22.59
N ASP A 373 -4.07 -2.98 -23.08
CA ASP A 373 -4.67 -2.20 -24.18
C ASP A 373 -5.59 -1.09 -23.65
N PHE A 374 -5.60 -0.87 -22.33
CA PHE A 374 -6.33 0.19 -21.61
C PHE A 374 -7.85 0.21 -21.87
N THR A 375 -8.41 -0.94 -22.21
CA THR A 375 -9.85 -1.13 -22.43
C THR A 375 -10.66 -1.24 -21.13
N SER A 376 -9.98 -1.29 -19.97
CA SER A 376 -10.60 -1.36 -18.65
C SER A 376 -9.89 -0.46 -17.65
N ASN A 377 -10.66 0.21 -16.80
CA ASN A 377 -10.12 1.03 -15.71
C ASN A 377 -9.69 0.23 -14.47
N THR A 378 -9.88 -1.09 -14.49
CA THR A 378 -9.56 -1.98 -13.37
C THR A 378 -8.12 -2.51 -13.40
N THR A 379 -7.32 -2.13 -14.40
CA THR A 379 -5.96 -2.64 -14.56
C THR A 379 -4.92 -1.92 -13.70
N GLY A 380 -5.36 -0.92 -12.92
CA GLY A 380 -4.62 -0.41 -11.76
C GLY A 380 -3.68 0.76 -12.03
N TRP A 381 -3.72 1.38 -13.22
CA TRP A 381 -2.92 2.56 -13.54
C TRP A 381 -3.34 3.78 -12.73
N GLU A 382 -2.61 4.05 -11.66
CA GLU A 382 -2.80 5.23 -10.80
C GLU A 382 -1.51 6.04 -10.73
N ILE A 383 -1.62 7.32 -10.33
CA ILE A 383 -0.46 8.16 -10.02
C ILE A 383 0.31 7.56 -8.83
N ARG A 384 1.60 7.29 -9.03
CA ARG A 384 2.53 6.74 -8.03
C ARG A 384 3.58 7.75 -7.58
N ARG A 385 3.95 8.69 -8.44
CA ARG A 385 4.78 9.85 -8.14
C ARG A 385 4.23 11.06 -8.85
N THR A 386 4.26 12.22 -8.21
CA THR A 386 3.84 13.48 -8.82
C THR A 386 4.47 14.66 -8.08
N THR A 387 4.58 15.79 -8.75
CA THR A 387 4.89 17.09 -8.13
C THR A 387 3.67 17.88 -7.72
N TYR A 388 2.50 17.58 -8.29
CA TYR A 388 1.28 18.33 -8.02
C TYR A 388 0.03 17.45 -8.15
N ILE A 389 -0.48 16.98 -7.01
CA ILE A 389 -1.62 16.03 -6.94
C ILE A 389 -2.89 16.55 -7.62
N GLU A 390 -3.16 17.85 -7.56
CA GLU A 390 -4.40 18.45 -8.08
C GLU A 390 -4.40 18.63 -9.61
N LYS A 391 -3.22 18.63 -10.23
CA LYS A 391 -3.02 18.96 -11.66
C LYS A 391 -2.37 17.86 -12.46
N VAL A 392 -2.00 16.75 -11.80
CA VAL A 392 -1.43 15.57 -12.43
C VAL A 392 -2.38 14.40 -12.22
N GLN A 393 -2.94 13.91 -13.30
CA GLN A 393 -3.99 12.89 -13.25
C GLN A 393 -3.82 11.86 -14.35
N THR A 394 -4.28 10.64 -14.04
CA THR A 394 -4.37 9.54 -14.99
C THR A 394 -5.79 9.03 -15.05
N PHE A 395 -6.30 8.76 -16.26
CA PHE A 395 -7.66 8.25 -16.45
C PHE A 395 -7.78 7.54 -17.80
N TYR A 396 -8.87 6.81 -17.98
CA TYR A 396 -9.13 6.05 -19.20
C TYR A 396 -10.10 6.84 -20.08
N GLU A 397 -9.72 7.07 -21.34
CA GLU A 397 -10.57 7.67 -22.37
C GLU A 397 -11.07 6.54 -23.27
N ILE A 398 -12.36 6.20 -23.12
CA ILE A 398 -13.04 5.16 -23.90
C ILE A 398 -13.98 5.86 -24.89
N SER A 399 -13.66 5.78 -26.19
CA SER A 399 -14.40 6.46 -27.26
C SER A 399 -14.65 5.53 -28.46
N GLY A 400 -15.82 4.88 -28.48
CA GLY A 400 -16.25 4.07 -29.63
C GLY A 400 -15.34 2.85 -29.84
N ASP A 401 -14.47 2.91 -30.86
CA ASP A 401 -13.49 1.87 -31.20
C ASP A 401 -12.08 2.17 -30.63
N ASP A 402 -11.88 3.31 -29.95
CA ASP A 402 -10.60 3.80 -29.47
C ASP A 402 -10.58 3.89 -27.92
N ASP A 403 -9.66 3.15 -27.27
CA ASP A 403 -9.48 3.12 -25.81
C ASP A 403 -8.05 3.48 -25.43
N TRP A 404 -7.86 4.49 -24.57
CA TRP A 404 -6.53 5.00 -24.23
C TRP A 404 -6.36 5.21 -22.71
N LEU A 405 -5.15 4.97 -22.21
CA LEU A 405 -4.71 5.57 -20.96
C LEU A 405 -4.26 7.01 -21.23
N ILE A 406 -4.84 7.95 -20.50
CA ILE A 406 -4.45 9.35 -20.53
C ILE A 406 -3.61 9.66 -19.29
N LEU A 407 -2.42 10.20 -19.50
CA LEU A 407 -1.66 10.87 -18.44
C LEU A 407 -1.61 12.36 -18.76
N ARG A 408 -2.16 13.17 -17.86
CA ARG A 408 -2.29 14.61 -18.03
C ARG A 408 -1.58 15.36 -16.91
N VAL A 409 -0.81 16.37 -17.30
CA VAL A 409 -0.16 17.36 -16.45
C VAL A 409 -0.67 18.74 -16.87
N GLU A 410 -1.46 19.39 -16.02
CA GLU A 410 -2.24 20.60 -16.33
C GLU A 410 -1.59 21.92 -15.89
N ASP A 411 -0.42 21.87 -15.26
CA ASP A 411 0.33 23.03 -14.82
C ASP A 411 1.78 22.98 -15.35
N SER A 412 2.62 23.94 -14.97
CA SER A 412 3.98 24.15 -15.48
C SER A 412 5.01 23.61 -14.50
N TRP A 413 6.10 23.03 -15.00
CA TRP A 413 7.20 22.49 -14.19
C TRP A 413 6.81 21.26 -13.36
N ASP A 414 5.76 20.59 -13.80
CA ASP A 414 5.18 19.46 -13.13
C ASP A 414 5.38 18.17 -13.91
N TRP A 415 5.34 17.06 -13.18
CA TRP A 415 5.46 15.74 -13.76
C TRP A 415 4.74 14.69 -12.93
N GLY A 416 4.44 13.58 -13.58
CA GLY A 416 3.83 12.43 -12.92
C GLY A 416 4.30 11.11 -13.50
N ILE A 417 4.25 10.08 -12.66
CA ILE A 417 4.36 8.68 -13.03
C ILE A 417 3.03 8.00 -12.71
N ALA A 418 2.41 7.38 -13.71
CA ALA A 418 1.31 6.45 -13.49
C ALA A 418 1.78 5.00 -13.70
N SER A 419 1.35 4.08 -12.83
CA SER A 419 1.72 2.68 -12.93
C SER A 419 0.70 1.76 -12.29
N ALA A 420 0.51 0.59 -12.90
CA ALA A 420 -0.22 -0.54 -12.33
C ALA A 420 0.56 -1.30 -11.24
N LEU A 421 1.82 -0.91 -10.96
CA LEU A 421 2.78 -1.67 -10.15
C LEU A 421 2.96 -3.11 -10.66
N ALA A 422 2.79 -3.30 -11.98
CA ALA A 422 3.06 -4.55 -12.66
C ALA A 422 4.58 -4.78 -12.78
N MET A 423 4.98 -6.05 -12.76
CA MET A 423 6.37 -6.48 -12.84
C MET A 423 6.74 -6.81 -14.29
N ALA A 424 7.91 -6.37 -14.72
CA ALA A 424 8.58 -6.88 -15.91
C ALA A 424 9.21 -8.25 -15.62
N PRO A 425 9.30 -9.15 -16.62
CA PRO A 425 10.13 -10.35 -16.53
C PRO A 425 11.60 -9.99 -16.22
N GLU A 426 12.36 -10.95 -15.72
CA GLU A 426 13.82 -10.78 -15.58
C GLU A 426 14.47 -10.49 -16.95
N PRO A 427 15.53 -9.65 -17.00
CA PRO A 427 16.27 -9.41 -18.24
C PRO A 427 16.73 -10.71 -18.95
N PRO A 428 16.78 -10.71 -20.29
CA PRO A 428 16.40 -9.64 -21.18
C PRO A 428 14.88 -9.62 -21.46
N TYR A 429 14.33 -8.42 -21.54
CA TYR A 429 12.94 -8.17 -21.93
C TYR A 429 12.85 -6.94 -22.81
N VAL A 430 11.67 -6.73 -23.39
CA VAL A 430 11.33 -5.56 -24.17
C VAL A 430 10.07 -4.90 -23.61
N ILE A 431 10.11 -3.58 -23.49
CA ILE A 431 8.91 -2.76 -23.31
C ILE A 431 8.55 -2.14 -24.66
N GLU A 432 7.34 -2.36 -25.14
CA GLU A 432 6.81 -1.73 -26.34
C GLU A 432 5.53 -0.96 -26.00
N TYR A 433 5.45 0.28 -26.44
CA TYR A 433 4.28 1.12 -26.18
C TYR A 433 3.99 2.03 -27.37
N ARG A 434 2.73 2.36 -27.55
CA ARG A 434 2.31 3.32 -28.57
C ARG A 434 1.65 4.53 -27.92
N VAL A 435 2.16 5.70 -28.25
CA VAL A 435 1.75 6.96 -27.61
C VAL A 435 1.68 8.09 -28.63
N LYS A 436 0.77 9.04 -28.40
CA LYS A 436 0.75 10.35 -29.05
C LYS A 436 0.52 11.45 -28.02
N PRO A 437 1.06 12.65 -28.22
CA PRO A 437 0.58 13.82 -27.51
C PRO A 437 -0.82 14.20 -28.02
N ALA A 438 -1.74 14.56 -27.13
CA ALA A 438 -3.07 15.07 -27.51
C ALA A 438 -2.98 16.51 -28.06
N ASN A 439 -1.98 17.26 -27.61
CA ASN A 439 -1.66 18.60 -28.05
C ASN A 439 -0.14 18.77 -28.08
N LEU A 440 0.36 19.49 -29.07
CA LEU A 440 1.76 19.91 -29.09
C LEU A 440 1.89 21.23 -28.34
N GLY A 441 2.69 21.21 -27.28
CA GLY A 441 3.16 22.37 -26.56
C GLY A 441 4.68 22.42 -26.56
N ASN A 442 5.26 23.59 -26.34
CA ASN A 442 6.70 23.66 -26.13
C ASN A 442 7.03 23.02 -24.78
N LEU A 443 8.07 22.19 -24.74
CA LEU A 443 8.54 21.49 -23.53
C LEU A 443 7.48 20.63 -22.81
N VAL A 444 6.49 20.13 -23.56
CA VAL A 444 5.65 19.02 -23.08
C VAL A 444 6.37 17.71 -23.38
N SER A 445 6.25 16.75 -22.48
CA SER A 445 6.91 15.47 -22.61
C SER A 445 6.05 14.29 -22.19
N PHE A 446 6.45 13.12 -22.67
CA PHE A 446 5.86 11.82 -22.32
C PHE A 446 6.91 10.73 -22.44
N GLY A 447 6.71 9.60 -21.76
CA GLY A 447 7.63 8.48 -21.84
C GLY A 447 7.17 7.29 -21.03
N VAL A 448 8.08 6.34 -20.84
CA VAL A 448 7.93 5.20 -19.96
C VAL A 448 9.05 5.22 -18.93
N VAL A 449 8.70 4.85 -17.70
CA VAL A 449 9.66 4.56 -16.66
C VAL A 449 9.78 3.05 -16.45
N PHE A 450 10.98 2.58 -16.17
CA PHE A 450 11.26 1.17 -15.91
C PHE A 450 12.49 1.05 -14.99
N GLY A 451 12.74 -0.13 -14.42
CA GLY A 451 13.74 -0.23 -13.35
C GLY A 451 13.24 0.40 -12.04
N GLY A 452 11.92 0.49 -11.86
CA GLY A 452 11.28 1.08 -10.68
C GLY A 452 11.33 0.15 -9.48
N ASP A 453 11.58 0.70 -8.29
CA ASP A 453 11.44 0.00 -7.01
C ASP A 453 10.00 0.03 -6.49
N TRP A 454 9.64 -0.95 -5.67
CA TRP A 454 8.43 -0.94 -4.83
C TRP A 454 8.64 -1.86 -3.63
N THR A 455 8.24 -1.42 -2.44
CA THR A 455 8.37 -2.19 -1.19
C THR A 455 7.25 -3.20 -0.95
N GLY A 456 6.16 -3.15 -1.72
CA GLY A 456 4.93 -3.93 -1.50
C GLY A 456 3.85 -3.19 -0.70
N GLU A 457 4.19 -2.04 -0.09
CA GLU A 457 3.25 -1.21 0.67
C GLU A 457 2.33 -0.37 -0.25
N PRO A 458 1.16 0.10 0.21
CA PRO A 458 0.30 0.99 -0.58
C PRO A 458 1.08 2.20 -1.13
N CYS A 459 1.09 2.38 -2.46
CA CYS A 459 1.88 3.42 -3.10
C CYS A 459 1.02 4.35 -3.98
N PRO A 460 1.02 5.68 -3.77
CA PRO A 460 1.61 6.38 -2.64
C PRO A 460 0.79 6.17 -1.37
N ASP A 461 1.34 6.59 -0.22
CA ASP A 461 0.53 6.70 0.99
C ASP A 461 -0.37 7.93 0.86
N LYS A 462 -1.64 7.70 0.53
CA LYS A 462 -2.61 8.76 0.26
C LYS A 462 -3.15 9.43 1.55
N SER A 463 -2.69 9.01 2.73
CA SER A 463 -3.17 9.53 4.02
C SER A 463 -2.57 10.86 4.44
N SER A 464 -1.43 11.26 3.84
CA SER A 464 -0.72 12.49 4.20
C SER A 464 0.04 13.07 3.01
N VAL A 465 0.38 14.37 3.10
CA VAL A 465 1.21 15.04 2.08
C VAL A 465 2.59 14.41 1.98
N ALA A 466 3.21 14.10 3.11
CA ALA A 466 4.49 13.39 3.14
C ALA A 466 4.37 12.01 2.49
N GLY A 467 3.24 11.32 2.69
CA GLY A 467 2.94 10.04 2.06
C GLY A 467 2.83 10.10 0.52
N TRP A 468 2.49 11.28 -0.04
CA TRP A 468 2.48 11.53 -1.48
C TRP A 468 3.85 11.94 -2.05
N TYR A 469 4.60 12.78 -1.33
CA TYR A 469 5.78 13.45 -1.90
C TYR A 469 7.13 13.03 -1.32
N GLU A 470 7.17 12.58 -0.06
CA GLU A 470 8.41 12.36 0.73
C GLU A 470 8.65 10.89 1.07
N HIS A 471 7.93 9.98 0.43
CA HIS A 471 7.94 8.57 0.78
C HIS A 471 8.94 7.75 -0.06
N ASP A 472 9.49 6.69 0.54
CA ASP A 472 10.42 5.75 -0.11
C ASP A 472 9.73 4.44 -0.56
N ILE A 473 8.43 4.50 -0.90
CA ILE A 473 7.64 3.28 -1.15
C ILE A 473 7.81 2.72 -2.56
N CYS A 474 7.78 3.54 -3.62
CA CYS A 474 7.90 3.03 -5.01
C CYS A 474 8.43 4.07 -6.01
N PHE A 475 9.12 3.71 -7.08
CA PHE A 475 9.64 4.68 -8.07
C PHE A 475 10.51 5.81 -7.46
N ASN A 476 11.35 5.50 -6.48
CA ASN A 476 12.41 6.38 -5.98
C ASN A 476 13.65 6.32 -6.87
N GLN A 477 13.82 5.21 -7.58
CA GLN A 477 14.87 4.96 -8.55
C GLN A 477 14.25 4.40 -9.82
N PHE A 478 14.64 4.88 -10.99
CA PHE A 478 14.11 4.42 -12.28
C PHE A 478 14.90 4.98 -13.46
N TYR A 479 14.78 4.33 -14.62
CA TYR A 479 15.10 4.90 -15.92
C TYR A 479 13.86 5.60 -16.51
N ASN A 480 14.05 6.66 -17.28
CA ASN A 480 12.99 7.42 -17.93
C ASN A 480 13.31 7.67 -19.40
N THR A 481 12.42 7.23 -20.30
CA THR A 481 12.51 7.52 -21.75
C THR A 481 11.76 8.80 -22.11
N ASN A 482 12.02 9.86 -21.35
CA ASN A 482 11.36 11.15 -21.47
C ASN A 482 11.54 11.75 -22.88
N THR A 483 10.48 11.66 -23.68
CA THR A 483 10.42 12.19 -25.03
C THR A 483 9.76 13.57 -24.95
N ILE A 484 10.56 14.60 -25.17
CA ILE A 484 10.18 16.00 -25.01
C ILE A 484 10.05 16.68 -26.36
N TRP A 485 9.03 17.53 -26.51
CA TRP A 485 8.94 18.43 -27.65
C TRP A 485 9.81 19.67 -27.39
N PHE A 486 10.77 19.92 -28.29
CA PHE A 486 11.46 21.20 -28.40
C PHE A 486 11.99 21.37 -29.82
N SER A 487 11.28 22.12 -30.67
CA SER A 487 11.59 22.23 -32.12
C SER A 487 11.66 20.89 -32.86
N GLY A 488 10.89 19.90 -32.39
CA GLY A 488 10.95 18.49 -32.78
C GLY A 488 10.86 17.59 -31.54
N LEU A 489 10.55 16.31 -31.73
CA LEU A 489 10.62 15.34 -30.63
C LEU A 489 12.08 14.97 -30.37
N LYS A 490 12.49 15.03 -29.10
CA LYS A 490 13.82 14.68 -28.63
C LYS A 490 13.71 13.70 -27.48
N LEU A 491 14.65 12.77 -27.38
CA LEU A 491 14.81 11.93 -26.21
C LEU A 491 15.71 12.63 -25.20
N LEU A 492 15.16 12.92 -24.02
CA LEU A 492 15.87 13.30 -22.83
C LEU A 492 15.96 12.07 -21.92
N PHE A 493 16.87 11.14 -22.21
CA PHE A 493 17.00 9.93 -21.39
C PHE A 493 17.54 10.31 -20.00
N GLU A 494 16.87 9.84 -18.95
CA GLU A 494 17.28 10.08 -17.56
C GLU A 494 17.41 8.74 -16.82
N ARG A 495 18.42 8.61 -15.94
CA ARG A 495 18.39 7.65 -14.84
C ARG A 495 18.29 8.42 -13.54
N ILE A 496 17.28 8.12 -12.76
CA ILE A 496 16.99 8.75 -11.48
C ILE A 496 17.45 7.80 -10.39
N ASP A 497 18.38 8.28 -9.58
CA ASP A 497 18.97 7.56 -8.44
C ASP A 497 18.30 7.96 -7.11
N GLN A 498 17.68 9.15 -7.08
CA GLN A 498 16.98 9.67 -5.92
C GLN A 498 15.96 10.73 -6.32
N LEU A 499 14.83 10.73 -5.61
CA LEU A 499 13.89 11.84 -5.58
C LEU A 499 14.10 12.67 -4.32
N VAL A 500 14.13 13.99 -4.46
CA VAL A 500 14.26 14.92 -3.32
C VAL A 500 13.11 15.91 -3.37
N TRP A 501 12.26 15.87 -2.35
CA TRP A 501 11.27 16.91 -2.12
C TRP A 501 11.97 18.18 -1.63
N CYS A 502 11.92 19.23 -2.44
CA CYS A 502 12.47 20.54 -2.14
C CYS A 502 11.59 21.63 -2.77
N PRO A 503 10.49 22.04 -2.11
CA PRO A 503 9.57 23.06 -2.62
C PRO A 503 10.23 24.45 -2.75
N SER A 504 11.35 24.68 -2.06
CA SER A 504 12.12 25.92 -2.17
C SER A 504 13.21 25.90 -3.25
N CYS A 505 13.45 24.76 -3.92
CA CYS A 505 14.53 24.59 -4.89
C CYS A 505 14.18 25.06 -6.32
N GLY A 506 13.38 26.13 -6.47
CA GLY A 506 13.00 26.67 -7.78
C GLY A 506 11.71 26.06 -8.31
N THR A 507 11.68 25.73 -9.60
CA THR A 507 10.45 25.43 -10.35
C THR A 507 9.71 24.18 -9.86
N SER A 508 10.21 22.99 -10.21
CA SER A 508 9.59 21.72 -9.81
C SER A 508 9.89 21.42 -8.34
N PRO A 509 8.91 21.17 -7.47
CA PRO A 509 9.15 20.93 -6.04
C PRO A 509 9.80 19.57 -5.78
N MET A 510 9.70 18.61 -6.71
CA MET A 510 10.37 17.31 -6.61
C MET A 510 11.53 17.23 -7.60
N LYS A 511 12.75 17.08 -7.08
CA LYS A 511 13.97 16.98 -7.88
C LYS A 511 14.26 15.54 -8.21
N ARG A 512 14.40 15.28 -9.50
CA ARG A 512 14.91 14.02 -10.05
C ARG A 512 16.43 14.12 -10.13
N LEU A 513 17.14 13.41 -9.25
CA LEU A 513 18.59 13.45 -9.18
C LEU A 513 19.19 12.18 -9.77
N GLY A 514 20.26 12.33 -10.53
CA GLY A 514 21.06 11.22 -11.05
C GLY A 514 22.38 11.70 -11.64
N ASP A 515 23.31 10.77 -11.84
CA ASP A 515 24.64 11.08 -12.40
C ASP A 515 24.70 11.08 -13.95
N VAL A 516 23.57 10.80 -14.61
CA VAL A 516 23.46 10.76 -16.07
C VAL A 516 23.20 12.15 -16.62
N PRO A 517 24.06 12.68 -17.51
CA PRO A 517 23.81 13.96 -18.16
C PRO A 517 22.53 13.90 -19.00
N SER A 518 21.57 14.78 -18.70
CA SER A 518 20.32 14.90 -19.44
C SER A 518 20.53 15.68 -20.75
N VAL A 519 20.98 14.97 -21.80
CA VAL A 519 21.20 15.55 -23.13
C VAL A 519 20.06 15.19 -24.07
N ALA A 520 19.27 16.20 -24.46
CA ALA A 520 18.19 16.02 -25.42
C ALA A 520 18.75 15.66 -26.81
N THR A 521 18.40 14.47 -27.30
CA THR A 521 18.85 13.93 -28.60
C THR A 521 17.71 13.91 -29.59
N ASP A 522 17.91 14.43 -30.81
CA ASP A 522 16.88 14.42 -31.86
C ASP A 522 16.41 13.01 -32.19
N LEU A 523 15.09 12.82 -32.18
CA LEU A 523 14.48 11.59 -32.66
C LEU A 523 14.25 11.67 -34.17
N SER A 524 14.62 10.60 -34.85
CA SER A 524 14.41 10.40 -36.27
C SER A 524 13.23 9.47 -36.54
N ASN A 525 12.60 9.60 -37.70
CA ASN A 525 11.46 8.75 -38.12
C ASN A 525 10.28 8.79 -37.13
N VAL A 526 10.01 9.94 -36.52
CA VAL A 526 8.89 10.14 -35.58
C VAL A 526 7.90 11.15 -36.12
N ASN A 527 6.63 11.00 -35.74
CA ASN A 527 5.58 11.95 -35.99
C ASN A 527 5.32 12.79 -34.72
N ALA A 528 5.61 14.09 -34.75
CA ALA A 528 5.53 14.92 -33.55
C ALA A 528 4.11 15.02 -32.97
N ASP A 529 3.08 15.20 -33.80
CA ASP A 529 1.68 15.35 -33.37
C ASP A 529 0.86 14.06 -33.50
N GLY A 530 1.48 12.97 -33.93
CA GLY A 530 0.81 11.71 -34.20
C GLY A 530 1.28 10.53 -33.36
N TRP A 531 0.75 9.37 -33.71
CA TRP A 531 1.12 8.11 -33.08
C TRP A 531 2.55 7.70 -33.43
N ASN A 532 3.29 7.28 -32.41
CA ASN A 532 4.58 6.62 -32.55
C ASN A 532 4.58 5.34 -31.71
N THR A 533 5.28 4.32 -32.21
CA THR A 533 5.60 3.12 -31.44
C THR A 533 7.04 3.22 -30.96
N TYR A 534 7.23 3.05 -29.66
CA TYR A 534 8.53 3.03 -29.02
C TYR A 534 8.82 1.65 -28.48
N ARG A 535 10.09 1.27 -28.51
CA ARG A 535 10.57 -0.02 -28.05
C ARG A 535 11.82 0.19 -27.21
N ILE A 536 11.84 -0.40 -26.02
CA ILE A 536 12.95 -0.38 -25.06
C ILE A 536 13.41 -1.83 -24.91
N GLU A 537 14.60 -2.16 -25.38
CA GLU A 537 15.22 -3.46 -25.10
C GLU A 537 16.10 -3.32 -23.86
N VAL A 538 15.80 -4.10 -22.83
CA VAL A 538 16.53 -4.13 -21.56
C VAL A 538 17.30 -5.44 -21.49
N LYS A 539 18.63 -5.38 -21.42
CA LYS A 539 19.52 -6.53 -21.36
C LYS A 539 20.66 -6.26 -20.36
N ASP A 540 21.31 -7.31 -19.90
CA ASP A 540 22.52 -7.20 -19.06
C ASP A 540 23.65 -6.43 -19.75
N SER A 541 23.68 -6.48 -21.08
CA SER A 541 24.65 -5.75 -21.91
C SER A 541 24.34 -4.26 -22.09
N GLY A 542 23.20 -3.78 -21.60
CA GLY A 542 22.74 -2.41 -21.78
C GLY A 542 21.31 -2.31 -22.33
N ILE A 543 20.85 -1.07 -22.43
CA ILE A 543 19.52 -0.65 -22.83
C ILE A 543 19.57 -0.04 -24.23
N LYS A 544 18.60 -0.39 -25.08
CA LYS A 544 18.43 0.22 -26.40
C LYS A 544 17.03 0.79 -26.57
N PHE A 545 16.96 2.02 -27.06
CA PHE A 545 15.70 2.71 -27.32
C PHE A 545 15.49 2.90 -28.82
N TYR A 546 14.33 2.47 -29.31
CA TYR A 546 13.92 2.57 -30.69
C TYR A 546 12.63 3.37 -30.79
N ALA A 547 12.50 4.14 -31.87
CA ALA A 547 11.27 4.82 -32.25
C ALA A 547 10.89 4.42 -33.67
N ASN A 548 9.66 3.96 -33.88
CA ASN A 548 9.12 3.47 -35.14
C ASN A 548 10.09 2.49 -35.85
N GLY A 549 10.63 1.54 -35.08
CA GLY A 549 11.55 0.50 -35.55
C GLY A 549 13.01 0.95 -35.78
N SER A 550 13.33 2.23 -35.66
CA SER A 550 14.69 2.76 -35.84
C SER A 550 15.38 2.95 -34.49
N LEU A 551 16.62 2.44 -34.35
CA LEU A 551 17.43 2.65 -33.15
C LEU A 551 17.78 4.13 -33.01
N GLN A 552 17.46 4.72 -31.86
CA GLN A 552 17.69 6.13 -31.57
C GLN A 552 18.78 6.34 -30.52
N TYR A 553 18.86 5.42 -29.55
CA TYR A 553 19.76 5.59 -28.41
C TYR A 553 20.21 4.23 -27.84
N THR A 554 21.43 4.20 -27.29
CA THR A 554 22.00 3.05 -26.57
C THR A 554 22.62 3.57 -25.29
N TYR A 555 22.44 2.80 -24.22
CA TYR A 555 22.86 3.17 -22.88
C TYR A 555 23.39 1.93 -22.15
N ASP A 556 24.59 2.00 -21.60
CA ASP A 556 25.30 0.80 -21.12
C ASP A 556 25.13 0.51 -19.62
N ASP A 557 24.54 1.43 -18.86
CA ASP A 557 24.40 1.29 -17.40
C ASP A 557 23.09 0.59 -17.03
N THR A 558 23.26 -0.50 -16.27
CA THR A 558 22.22 -1.47 -15.95
C THR A 558 21.90 -1.54 -14.45
N ARG A 559 22.28 -0.53 -13.65
CA ARG A 559 22.11 -0.52 -12.18
C ARG A 559 20.72 -0.93 -11.66
N TYR A 560 19.67 -0.57 -12.38
CA TYR A 560 18.29 -0.78 -11.93
C TYR A 560 17.49 -1.75 -12.80
N ILE A 561 18.11 -2.52 -13.72
CA ILE A 561 17.35 -3.41 -14.62
C ILE A 561 16.69 -4.58 -13.88
N ASP A 562 17.19 -4.94 -12.71
CA ASP A 562 16.64 -5.99 -11.83
C ASP A 562 15.44 -5.49 -10.98
N ARG A 563 15.13 -4.20 -11.04
CA ARG A 563 13.95 -3.62 -10.40
C ARG A 563 12.77 -3.72 -11.38
N PRO A 564 11.74 -4.53 -11.09
CA PRO A 564 10.84 -4.99 -12.14
C PRO A 564 9.72 -3.99 -12.47
N TYR A 565 9.53 -2.93 -11.68
CA TYR A 565 8.34 -2.10 -11.84
C TYR A 565 8.50 -1.08 -12.97
N PHE A 566 7.44 -0.92 -13.75
CA PHE A 566 7.39 0.00 -14.88
C PHE A 566 6.11 0.85 -14.84
N GLY A 567 6.11 1.96 -15.60
CA GLY A 567 5.01 2.90 -15.63
C GLY A 567 5.11 3.85 -16.82
N VAL A 568 4.15 4.76 -16.94
CA VAL A 568 4.16 5.85 -17.91
C VAL A 568 4.50 7.16 -17.23
N PHE A 569 5.12 8.07 -17.99
CA PHE A 569 5.58 9.37 -17.52
C PHE A 569 5.06 10.49 -18.42
N ALA A 570 4.81 11.64 -17.82
CA ALA A 570 4.60 12.90 -18.52
C ALA A 570 5.13 14.05 -17.69
N SER A 571 5.60 15.11 -18.37
CA SER A 571 5.95 16.36 -17.73
C SER A 571 5.62 17.57 -18.59
N THR A 572 5.66 18.74 -17.97
CA THR A 572 5.59 20.05 -18.58
C THR A 572 6.73 20.90 -18.01
N ASP A 573 7.52 21.57 -18.85
CA ASP A 573 8.47 22.59 -18.39
C ASP A 573 8.03 24.02 -18.81
N GLU A 574 6.79 24.20 -19.27
CA GLU A 574 6.21 25.50 -19.66
C GLU A 574 4.66 25.53 -19.45
N TYR A 575 4.04 26.70 -19.66
CA TYR A 575 2.62 27.05 -19.46
C TYR A 575 1.57 26.22 -20.22
N SER A 576 1.97 25.24 -21.03
CA SER A 576 1.03 24.38 -21.76
C SER A 576 0.87 23.05 -21.07
N ASN A 577 -0.38 22.57 -20.98
CA ASN A 577 -0.66 21.24 -20.49
C ASN A 577 0.00 20.15 -21.35
N SER A 578 0.56 19.12 -20.71
CA SER A 578 0.96 17.89 -21.38
C SER A 578 -0.17 16.89 -21.22
N THR A 579 -0.70 16.39 -22.33
CA THR A 579 -1.65 15.29 -22.32
C THR A 579 -1.11 14.21 -23.24
N ALA A 580 -0.70 13.08 -22.66
CA ALA A 580 -0.20 11.92 -23.40
C ALA A 580 -1.28 10.84 -23.46
N ARG A 581 -1.48 10.28 -24.66
CA ARG A 581 -2.44 9.19 -24.90
C ARG A 581 -1.68 7.94 -25.23
N PHE A 582 -1.77 6.93 -24.37
CA PHE A 582 -1.16 5.63 -24.58
C PHE A 582 -2.24 4.67 -25.09
N GLU A 583 -2.00 4.05 -26.24
CA GLU A 583 -2.91 3.06 -26.84
C GLU A 583 -2.69 1.68 -26.22
N TYR A 584 -1.43 1.32 -25.99
CA TYR A 584 -1.08 0.10 -25.27
C TYR A 584 0.31 0.21 -24.66
N ILE A 585 0.57 -0.66 -23.70
CA ILE A 585 1.92 -1.02 -23.25
C ILE A 585 2.04 -2.53 -23.14
N SER A 586 3.15 -3.08 -23.61
CA SER A 586 3.48 -4.49 -23.49
C SER A 586 4.89 -4.66 -22.98
N VAL A 587 5.07 -5.63 -22.07
CA VAL A 587 6.37 -6.03 -21.56
C VAL A 587 6.55 -7.51 -21.81
N THR A 588 7.51 -7.87 -22.66
CA THR A 588 7.67 -9.22 -23.19
C THR A 588 9.09 -9.71 -22.96
N ALA A 589 9.26 -10.92 -22.43
CA ALA A 589 10.56 -11.54 -22.31
C ALA A 589 11.21 -11.72 -23.68
N LEU A 590 12.54 -11.68 -23.73
CA LEU A 590 13.30 -11.98 -24.95
C LEU A 590 13.96 -13.34 -24.84
N ASP A 591 13.96 -14.06 -25.95
CA ASP A 591 14.76 -15.26 -26.12
C ASP A 591 16.25 -14.86 -26.13
N ASN A 592 17.08 -15.65 -25.46
CA ASN A 592 18.52 -15.39 -25.35
C ASN A 592 19.24 -15.48 -26.71
#